data_AF-A0A7S0DH31-F1
#
_entry.id   AF-A0A7S0DH31-F1
#
_cell.length_a   1.000
_cell.length_b   1.000
_cell.length_c   1.000
_cell.angle_alpha   90.00
_cell.angle_beta   90.00
_cell.angle_gamma   90.00
#
_symmetry.space_group_name_H-M   'P 1'
#
loop_
_entity.id
_entity.type
_entity.pdbx_description
1 polymer ?
#
loop_
_entity_poly.entity_id
_entity_poly.type
_entity_poly.pdbx_seq_one_letter_code
_entity_poly.pdbx_strand_id
1 'polypeptide(L)'
;APMMYSEVPMQYHEDGSFVQTHPVWKPHPLQGWAPDFIPKLGSDAIASGLIDDIVHVTGPQAMETSIQLAQKEGIFTGTSGGGSLYCAIEFAKTAPKGSNILAVLADTGERYLSTPLFAGVPAEMTPEELAISDSTPGARPNFPGLPPVTEEASQLVAKLNKENSVMIWAIEGCPFCKAVCDLFDAAGVTYKRVDVDSFQLAKHNQGNQIRAALAHETKVTTFPKVFIKSKFEG
;
A
#
# COMPACT_ATOMS: atom_id res chain seq x y z
N ALA A 1 -4.15 -7.89 -26.01
CA ALA A 1 -5.16 -8.97 -25.88
C ALA A 1 -5.56 -9.43 -27.28
N PRO A 2 -5.40 -10.72 -27.62
CA PRO A 2 -5.64 -11.21 -28.97
C PRO A 2 -7.09 -11.10 -29.43
N MET A 3 -8.02 -10.94 -28.49
CA MET A 3 -9.46 -10.90 -28.76
C MET A 3 -9.85 -9.77 -29.72
N MET A 4 -9.32 -8.56 -29.53
CA MET A 4 -9.73 -7.35 -30.29
C MET A 4 -9.38 -7.41 -31.79
N TYR A 5 -8.43 -8.25 -32.18
CA TYR A 5 -8.01 -8.44 -33.58
C TYR A 5 -8.18 -9.90 -34.04
N SER A 6 -8.96 -10.69 -33.30
CA SER A 6 -9.21 -12.09 -33.65
C SER A 6 -10.28 -12.28 -34.72
N GLU A 7 -11.01 -11.22 -35.07
CA GLU A 7 -12.21 -11.24 -35.94
C GLU A 7 -13.35 -12.14 -35.42
N VAL A 8 -13.22 -12.70 -34.22
CA VAL A 8 -14.27 -13.49 -33.57
C VAL A 8 -15.18 -12.54 -32.79
N PRO A 9 -16.47 -12.43 -33.17
CA PRO A 9 -17.40 -11.57 -32.46
C PRO A 9 -17.75 -12.17 -31.10
N MET A 10 -17.99 -11.29 -30.13
CA MET A 10 -18.45 -11.66 -28.80
C MET A 10 -19.98 -11.77 -28.78
N GLN A 11 -20.51 -12.69 -27.98
CA GLN A 11 -21.95 -12.81 -27.74
C GLN A 11 -22.31 -12.27 -26.36
N TYR A 12 -23.44 -11.56 -26.30
CA TYR A 12 -23.95 -10.91 -25.10
C TYR A 12 -25.40 -11.31 -24.83
N HIS A 13 -25.78 -11.36 -23.56
CA HIS A 13 -27.17 -11.43 -23.12
C HIS A 13 -27.87 -10.07 -23.33
N GLU A 14 -29.20 -10.04 -23.18
CA GLU A 14 -29.99 -8.81 -23.34
C GLU A 14 -29.62 -7.71 -22.34
N ASP A 15 -29.13 -8.08 -21.15
CA ASP A 15 -28.66 -7.15 -20.13
C ASP A 15 -27.22 -6.63 -20.37
N GLY A 16 -26.56 -7.09 -21.43
CA GLY A 16 -25.20 -6.73 -21.80
C GLY A 16 -24.10 -7.53 -21.12
N SER A 17 -24.44 -8.50 -20.27
CA SER A 17 -23.47 -9.47 -19.74
C SER A 17 -22.99 -10.43 -20.84
N PHE A 18 -21.81 -11.02 -20.67
CA PHE A 18 -21.21 -11.89 -21.69
C PHE A 18 -21.66 -13.35 -21.54
N VAL A 19 -21.77 -14.05 -22.67
CA VAL A 19 -22.28 -15.45 -22.70
C VAL A 19 -21.20 -16.49 -22.37
N GLN A 20 -20.00 -16.34 -22.91
CA GLN A 20 -18.93 -17.32 -22.77
C GLN A 20 -17.54 -16.66 -22.85
N THR A 21 -16.53 -17.29 -22.26
CA THR A 21 -15.12 -16.88 -22.43
C THR A 21 -14.72 -16.85 -23.91
N HIS A 22 -13.93 -15.85 -24.28
CA HIS A 22 -13.44 -15.67 -25.65
C HIS A 22 -12.37 -16.73 -25.98
N PRO A 23 -12.46 -17.44 -27.13
CA PRO A 23 -11.65 -18.64 -27.40
C PRO A 23 -10.14 -18.39 -27.50
N VAL A 24 -9.74 -17.18 -27.91
CA VAL A 24 -8.32 -16.82 -28.04
C VAL A 24 -7.70 -16.21 -26.78
N TRP A 25 -8.48 -16.03 -25.71
CA TRP A 25 -7.95 -15.46 -24.47
C TRP A 25 -6.95 -16.42 -23.81
N LYS A 26 -5.93 -15.84 -23.16
CA LYS A 26 -4.94 -16.58 -22.37
C LYS A 26 -4.60 -15.80 -21.12
N PRO A 27 -4.30 -16.47 -19.99
CA PRO A 27 -3.80 -15.82 -18.79
C PRO A 27 -2.58 -14.94 -19.10
N HIS A 28 -2.54 -13.76 -18.50
CA HIS A 28 -1.49 -12.78 -18.75
C HIS A 28 -1.15 -11.98 -17.48
N PRO A 29 0.04 -11.38 -17.41
CA PRO A 29 0.48 -10.65 -16.22
C PRO A 29 0.04 -9.18 -16.18
N LEU A 30 -0.78 -8.69 -17.14
CA LEU A 30 -1.32 -7.32 -17.09
C LEU A 30 -2.56 -7.23 -16.19
N GLN A 31 -2.37 -6.99 -14.89
CA GLN A 31 -3.48 -6.87 -13.94
C GLN A 31 -4.40 -5.70 -14.30
N GLY A 32 -5.72 -5.91 -14.19
CA GLY A 32 -6.75 -4.92 -14.49
C GLY A 32 -7.11 -4.78 -15.97
N TRP A 33 -6.39 -5.44 -16.88
CA TRP A 33 -6.66 -5.41 -18.31
C TRP A 33 -7.25 -6.73 -18.82
N ALA A 34 -7.88 -6.64 -20.00
CA ALA A 34 -8.22 -7.77 -20.85
C ALA A 34 -8.86 -8.95 -20.09
N PRO A 35 -10.08 -8.77 -19.55
CA PRO A 35 -10.83 -9.89 -19.02
C PRO A 35 -10.97 -10.98 -20.10
N ASP A 36 -11.42 -12.15 -19.70
CA ASP A 36 -11.53 -13.32 -20.58
C ASP A 36 -12.66 -13.20 -21.64
N PHE A 37 -13.20 -12.00 -21.83
CA PHE A 37 -14.19 -11.63 -22.83
C PHE A 37 -13.91 -10.20 -23.34
N ILE A 38 -14.56 -9.81 -24.45
CA ILE A 38 -14.61 -8.40 -24.86
C ILE A 38 -15.82 -7.76 -24.17
N PRO A 39 -15.67 -6.77 -23.27
CA PRO A 39 -16.83 -6.09 -22.66
C PRO A 39 -17.72 -5.45 -23.72
N LYS A 40 -19.05 -5.42 -23.50
CA LYS A 40 -20.00 -4.83 -24.44
C LYS A 40 -19.62 -3.39 -24.84
N LEU A 41 -19.24 -2.58 -23.85
CA LEU A 41 -18.73 -1.22 -24.08
C LEU A 41 -17.53 -1.20 -25.05
N GLY A 42 -16.61 -2.16 -24.92
CA GLY A 42 -15.47 -2.29 -25.83
C GLY A 42 -15.90 -2.66 -27.25
N SER A 43 -16.83 -3.60 -27.41
CA SER A 43 -17.37 -3.97 -28.73
C SER A 43 -18.14 -2.81 -29.38
N ASP A 44 -18.92 -2.06 -28.60
CA ASP A 44 -19.67 -0.91 -29.10
C ASP A 44 -18.72 0.20 -29.56
N ALA A 45 -17.59 0.41 -28.86
CA ALA A 45 -16.56 1.37 -29.25
C ALA A 45 -15.85 0.98 -30.57
N ILE A 46 -15.56 -0.33 -30.77
CA ILE A 46 -15.04 -0.83 -32.05
C ILE A 46 -16.05 -0.60 -33.17
N ALA A 47 -17.31 -1.00 -32.97
CA ALA A 47 -18.37 -0.89 -33.99
C ALA A 47 -18.66 0.56 -34.36
N SER A 48 -18.45 1.50 -33.42
CA SER A 48 -18.62 2.94 -33.64
C SER A 48 -17.39 3.62 -34.26
N GLY A 49 -16.31 2.88 -34.53
CA GLY A 49 -15.08 3.42 -35.12
C GLY A 49 -14.32 4.37 -34.19
N LEU A 50 -14.41 4.19 -32.87
CA LEU A 50 -13.71 5.03 -31.87
C LEU A 50 -12.26 4.57 -31.62
N ILE A 51 -11.84 3.48 -32.23
CA ILE A 51 -10.50 2.90 -32.08
C ILE A 51 -9.82 2.92 -33.44
N ASP A 52 -8.83 3.79 -33.60
CA ASP A 52 -8.08 3.94 -34.85
C ASP A 52 -6.98 2.89 -35.01
N ASP A 53 -6.35 2.48 -33.91
CA ASP A 53 -5.20 1.59 -33.91
C ASP A 53 -5.18 0.68 -32.67
N ILE A 54 -4.63 -0.54 -32.82
CA ILE A 54 -4.47 -1.52 -31.76
C ILE A 54 -2.99 -1.90 -31.68
N VAL A 55 -2.30 -1.30 -30.70
CA VAL A 55 -0.90 -1.62 -30.42
C VAL A 55 -0.80 -2.80 -29.47
N HIS A 56 0.03 -3.79 -29.81
CA HIS A 56 0.26 -4.95 -28.96
C HIS A 56 1.40 -4.70 -27.97
N VAL A 57 1.19 -5.05 -26.71
CA VAL A 57 2.21 -5.06 -25.66
C VAL A 57 2.22 -6.40 -24.95
N THR A 58 3.42 -6.93 -24.73
CA THR A 58 3.64 -8.14 -23.93
C THR A 58 3.84 -7.80 -22.46
N GLY A 59 3.59 -8.78 -21.57
CA GLY A 59 3.84 -8.63 -20.14
C GLY A 59 5.26 -8.13 -19.80
N PRO A 60 6.33 -8.75 -20.33
CA PRO A 60 7.70 -8.30 -20.11
C PRO A 60 7.95 -6.86 -20.58
N GLN A 61 7.45 -6.46 -21.75
CA GLN A 61 7.58 -5.08 -22.25
C GLN A 61 6.89 -4.07 -21.32
N ALA A 62 5.69 -4.41 -20.85
CA ALA A 62 4.94 -3.57 -19.92
C ALA A 62 5.68 -3.40 -18.58
N MET A 63 6.18 -4.50 -18.00
CA MET A 63 6.93 -4.47 -16.73
C MET A 63 8.24 -3.69 -16.87
N GLU A 64 9.02 -3.95 -17.93
CA GLU A 64 10.27 -3.23 -18.22
C GLU A 64 10.02 -1.72 -18.36
N THR A 65 8.97 -1.34 -19.09
CA THR A 65 8.62 0.08 -19.26
C THR A 65 8.22 0.73 -17.94
N SER A 66 7.49 0.01 -17.09
CA SER A 66 7.14 0.46 -15.73
C SER A 66 8.38 0.70 -14.87
N ILE A 67 9.37 -0.20 -14.92
CA ILE A 67 10.64 -0.08 -14.20
C ILE A 67 11.43 1.12 -14.71
N GLN A 68 11.57 1.25 -16.03
CA GLN A 68 12.29 2.37 -16.63
C GLN A 68 11.64 3.71 -16.32
N LEU A 69 10.31 3.78 -16.30
CA LEU A 69 9.58 5.00 -15.95
C LEU A 69 9.90 5.44 -14.52
N ALA A 70 9.93 4.50 -13.57
CA ALA A 70 10.29 4.79 -12.18
C ALA A 70 11.76 5.26 -12.05
N GLN A 71 12.69 4.59 -12.75
CA GLN A 71 14.12 4.88 -12.67
C GLN A 71 14.53 6.17 -13.39
N LYS A 72 13.88 6.50 -14.51
CA LYS A 72 14.29 7.63 -15.37
C LYS A 72 13.50 8.90 -15.08
N GLU A 73 12.22 8.78 -14.75
CA GLU A 73 11.30 9.92 -14.59
C GLU A 73 10.72 10.03 -13.17
N GLY A 74 11.00 9.07 -12.28
CA GLY A 74 10.49 9.07 -10.90
C GLY A 74 8.98 8.82 -10.80
N ILE A 75 8.34 8.29 -11.85
CA ILE A 75 6.91 8.01 -11.87
C ILE A 75 6.68 6.51 -11.61
N PHE A 76 6.01 6.20 -10.50
CA PHE A 76 5.85 4.84 -10.02
C PHE A 76 4.45 4.28 -10.27
N THR A 77 4.32 3.35 -11.21
CA THR A 77 3.04 2.76 -11.67
C THR A 77 3.07 1.24 -11.66
N GLY A 78 1.89 0.60 -11.76
CA GLY A 78 1.77 -0.83 -11.99
C GLY A 78 2.00 -1.28 -13.45
N THR A 79 1.94 -2.59 -13.68
CA THR A 79 2.17 -3.22 -14.99
C THR A 79 1.32 -2.64 -16.12
N SER A 80 0.04 -2.32 -15.87
CA SER A 80 -0.87 -1.79 -16.90
C SER A 80 -0.52 -0.35 -17.32
N GLY A 81 -0.02 0.47 -16.39
CA GLY A 81 0.50 1.79 -16.70
C GLY A 81 1.77 1.72 -17.55
N GLY A 82 2.70 0.82 -17.21
CA GLY A 82 3.86 0.52 -18.05
C GLY A 82 3.47 0.03 -19.45
N GLY A 83 2.42 -0.80 -19.55
CA GLY A 83 1.86 -1.25 -20.83
C GLY A 83 1.28 -0.12 -21.68
N SER A 84 0.54 0.80 -21.05
CA SER A 84 -0.03 1.98 -21.74
C SER A 84 1.04 2.92 -22.25
N LEU A 85 2.07 3.18 -21.43
CA LEU A 85 3.22 4.00 -21.83
C LEU A 85 4.03 3.34 -22.95
N TYR A 86 4.24 2.01 -22.88
CA TYR A 86 4.90 1.28 -23.95
C TYR A 86 4.18 1.47 -25.28
N CYS A 87 2.86 1.27 -25.32
CA CYS A 87 2.07 1.47 -26.52
C CYS A 87 2.16 2.92 -27.04
N ALA A 88 2.16 3.92 -26.15
CA ALA A 88 2.32 5.32 -26.53
C ALA A 88 3.71 5.60 -27.14
N ILE A 89 4.78 5.03 -26.58
CA ILE A 89 6.14 5.15 -27.11
C ILE A 89 6.24 4.47 -28.48
N GLU A 90 5.66 3.28 -28.65
CA GLU A 90 5.65 2.60 -29.95
C GLU A 90 4.88 3.41 -31.01
N PHE A 91 3.72 3.95 -30.67
CA PHE A 91 2.96 4.83 -31.55
C PHE A 91 3.72 6.12 -31.89
N ALA A 92 4.44 6.70 -30.92
CA ALA A 92 5.23 7.91 -31.12
C ALA A 92 6.33 7.77 -32.19
N LYS A 93 6.82 6.55 -32.46
CA LYS A 93 7.86 6.29 -33.47
C LYS A 93 7.38 6.58 -34.90
N THR A 94 6.08 6.45 -35.16
CA THR A 94 5.48 6.68 -36.48
C THR A 94 4.65 7.96 -36.52
N ALA A 95 4.35 8.56 -35.38
CA ALA A 95 3.60 9.81 -35.29
C ALA A 95 4.36 10.98 -35.95
N PRO A 96 3.65 11.94 -36.58
CA PRO A 96 4.26 13.16 -37.09
C PRO A 96 5.04 13.93 -36.02
N LYS A 97 6.16 14.55 -36.41
CA LYS A 97 6.97 15.35 -35.49
C LYS A 97 6.14 16.49 -34.89
N GLY A 98 6.19 16.64 -33.57
CA GLY A 98 5.42 17.66 -32.84
C GLY A 98 4.02 17.18 -32.38
N SER A 99 3.68 15.92 -32.63
CA SER A 99 2.45 15.31 -32.08
C SER A 99 2.47 15.26 -30.55
N ASN A 100 1.30 15.44 -29.94
CA ASN A 100 1.08 15.23 -28.51
C ASN A 100 0.40 13.88 -28.29
N ILE A 101 0.93 13.06 -27.39
CA ILE A 101 0.42 11.73 -27.08
C ILE A 101 0.16 11.65 -25.57
N LEU A 102 -1.02 11.18 -25.20
CA LEU A 102 -1.43 10.98 -23.80
C LEU A 102 -1.51 9.48 -23.50
N ALA A 103 -0.87 9.06 -22.41
CA ALA A 103 -0.98 7.71 -21.88
C ALA A 103 -1.57 7.76 -20.46
N VAL A 104 -2.50 6.86 -20.15
CA VAL A 104 -3.10 6.76 -18.81
C VAL A 104 -2.29 5.77 -17.96
N LEU A 105 -1.89 6.21 -16.78
CA LEU A 105 -1.30 5.36 -15.74
C LEU A 105 -2.38 5.09 -14.69
N ALA A 106 -2.90 3.87 -14.66
CA ALA A 106 -4.13 3.55 -13.95
C ALA A 106 -3.99 3.60 -12.42
N ASP A 107 -2.84 3.21 -11.88
CA ASP A 107 -2.60 3.09 -10.45
C ASP A 107 -1.11 3.19 -10.05
N THR A 108 -0.86 3.26 -8.74
CA THR A 108 0.49 3.30 -8.16
C THR A 108 1.15 1.91 -8.14
N GLY A 109 2.47 1.87 -8.31
CA GLY A 109 3.27 0.64 -8.24
C GLY A 109 3.31 -0.01 -6.85
N GLU A 110 2.92 0.68 -5.78
CA GLU A 110 2.95 0.15 -4.39
C GLU A 110 2.12 -1.15 -4.23
N ARG A 111 1.06 -1.29 -5.03
CA ARG A 111 0.19 -2.47 -5.01
C ARG A 111 0.82 -3.71 -5.66
N TYR A 112 1.98 -3.54 -6.30
CA TYR A 112 2.62 -4.55 -7.13
C TYR A 112 3.89 -5.13 -6.51
N LEU A 113 4.25 -4.74 -5.28
CA LEU A 113 5.47 -5.18 -4.58
C LEU A 113 5.57 -6.71 -4.42
N SER A 114 4.44 -7.42 -4.38
CA SER A 114 4.37 -8.88 -4.29
C SER A 114 4.21 -9.60 -5.63
N THR A 115 4.29 -8.87 -6.75
CA THR A 115 4.04 -9.39 -8.10
C THR A 115 5.35 -9.59 -8.87
N PRO A 116 5.33 -10.27 -10.04
CA PRO A 116 6.51 -10.42 -10.88
C PRO A 116 7.19 -9.10 -11.30
N LEU A 117 6.49 -7.96 -11.23
CA LEU A 117 7.09 -6.64 -11.46
C LEU A 117 8.30 -6.38 -10.55
N PHE A 118 8.29 -6.95 -9.34
CA PHE A 118 9.35 -6.83 -8.33
C PHE A 118 10.21 -8.09 -8.19
N ALA A 119 10.09 -9.08 -9.07
CA ALA A 119 10.82 -10.35 -8.94
C ALA A 119 12.35 -10.19 -8.98
N GLY A 120 12.86 -9.13 -9.60
CA GLY A 120 14.29 -8.79 -9.65
C GLY A 120 14.78 -7.93 -8.48
N VAL A 121 13.90 -7.53 -7.55
CA VAL A 121 14.23 -6.66 -6.43
C VAL A 121 14.37 -7.50 -5.15
N PRO A 122 15.56 -7.54 -4.52
CA PRO A 122 15.73 -8.27 -3.26
C PRO A 122 14.92 -7.61 -2.14
N ALA A 123 14.52 -8.41 -1.14
CA ALA A 123 13.82 -7.90 0.04
C ALA A 123 14.71 -7.03 0.94
N GLU A 124 16.01 -7.33 0.93
CA GLU A 124 17.02 -6.61 1.69
C GLU A 124 17.78 -5.65 0.78
N MET A 125 18.14 -4.49 1.33
CA MET A 125 18.95 -3.52 0.63
C MET A 125 20.36 -4.05 0.37
N THR A 126 20.89 -3.76 -0.81
CA THR A 126 22.30 -4.03 -1.13
C THR A 126 23.24 -3.11 -0.33
N PRO A 127 24.52 -3.46 -0.15
CA PRO A 127 25.49 -2.58 0.49
C PRO A 127 25.57 -1.19 -0.18
N GLU A 128 25.41 -1.13 -1.50
CA GLU A 128 25.39 0.11 -2.27
C GLU A 128 24.14 0.94 -1.96
N GLU A 129 22.97 0.32 -1.90
CA GLU A 129 21.72 0.97 -1.53
C GLU A 129 21.75 1.49 -0.08
N LEU A 130 22.33 0.71 0.83
CA LEU A 130 22.54 1.13 2.23
C LEU A 130 23.47 2.35 2.30
N ALA A 131 24.56 2.36 1.54
CA ALA A 131 25.46 3.51 1.48
C ALA A 131 24.75 4.78 0.97
N ILE A 132 23.87 4.65 -0.03
CA ILE A 132 23.05 5.76 -0.53
C ILE A 132 22.06 6.24 0.56
N SER A 133 21.37 5.33 1.23
CA SER A 133 20.46 5.67 2.33
C SER A 133 21.17 6.38 3.49
N ASP A 134 22.33 5.85 3.89
CA ASP A 134 23.16 6.42 4.95
C ASP A 134 23.73 7.79 4.60
N SER A 135 23.92 8.06 3.29
CA SER A 135 24.40 9.35 2.79
C SER A 135 23.41 10.50 2.94
N THR A 136 22.15 10.23 3.33
CA THR A 136 21.10 11.25 3.48
C THR A 136 20.69 11.41 4.96
N PRO A 137 21.29 12.35 5.73
CA PRO A 137 21.08 12.45 7.17
C PRO A 137 19.64 12.78 7.60
N GLY A 138 18.86 13.46 6.74
CA GLY A 138 17.52 13.95 7.05
C GLY A 138 16.36 13.00 6.72
N ALA A 139 16.62 11.88 6.04
CA ALA A 139 15.59 10.94 5.57
C ALA A 139 15.76 9.53 6.16
N ARG A 140 16.45 9.41 7.30
CA ARG A 140 16.71 8.11 7.92
C ARG A 140 15.44 7.56 8.58
N PRO A 141 15.03 6.31 8.30
CA PRO A 141 14.05 5.58 9.11
C PRO A 141 14.66 5.07 10.44
N ASN A 142 15.92 5.40 10.73
CA ASN A 142 16.57 5.08 12.00
C ASN A 142 16.04 6.01 13.09
N PHE A 143 14.79 5.78 13.50
CA PHE A 143 14.28 6.31 14.75
C PHE A 143 15.18 5.76 15.86
N PRO A 144 15.69 6.60 16.78
CA PRO A 144 16.34 6.06 17.97
C PRO A 144 15.36 5.10 18.62
N GLY A 145 15.77 3.83 18.75
CA GLY A 145 14.95 2.79 19.35
C GLY A 145 14.51 3.18 20.77
N LEU A 146 13.57 2.41 21.33
CA LEU A 146 13.19 2.62 22.72
C LEU A 146 14.41 2.47 23.63
N PRO A 147 14.55 3.29 24.68
CA PRO A 147 15.64 3.15 25.64
C PRO A 147 15.57 1.79 26.34
N PRO A 148 16.66 1.34 27.01
CA PRO A 148 16.60 0.19 27.89
C PRO A 148 15.49 0.32 28.93
N VAL A 149 14.85 -0.80 29.27
CA VAL A 149 13.80 -0.82 30.29
C VAL A 149 14.40 -0.45 31.64
N THR A 150 13.82 0.55 32.28
CA THR A 150 14.17 1.00 33.64
C THR A 150 13.21 0.41 34.65
N GLU A 151 13.70 0.05 35.83
CA GLU A 151 12.90 -0.52 36.91
C GLU A 151 11.77 0.43 37.34
N GLU A 152 12.04 1.74 37.36
CA GLU A 152 11.07 2.78 37.73
C GLU A 152 9.87 2.79 36.79
N ALA A 153 10.11 2.63 35.48
CA ALA A 153 9.05 2.59 34.48
C ALA A 153 8.22 1.31 34.60
N SER A 154 8.87 0.17 34.81
CA SER A 154 8.19 -1.12 35.03
C SER A 154 7.29 -1.07 36.28
N GLN A 155 7.80 -0.52 37.38
CA GLN A 155 7.03 -0.36 38.62
C GLN A 155 5.85 0.60 38.44
N LEU A 156 6.03 1.71 37.72
CA LEU A 156 4.95 2.64 37.43
C LEU A 156 3.84 2.00 36.60
N VAL A 157 4.20 1.27 35.54
CA VAL A 157 3.25 0.55 34.68
C VAL A 157 2.47 -0.47 35.50
N ALA A 158 3.17 -1.33 36.25
CA ALA A 158 2.55 -2.34 37.10
C ALA A 158 1.62 -1.73 38.16
N LYS A 159 2.04 -0.62 38.79
CA LYS A 159 1.25 0.12 39.78
C LYS A 159 -0.07 0.62 39.16
N LEU A 160 0.01 1.35 38.05
CA LEU A 160 -1.18 1.94 37.42
C LEU A 160 -2.13 0.88 36.88
N ASN A 161 -1.59 -0.20 36.28
CA ASN A 161 -2.37 -1.36 35.82
C ASN A 161 -3.08 -2.09 36.97
N LYS A 162 -2.58 -1.99 38.20
CA LYS A 162 -3.19 -2.60 39.39
C LYS A 162 -4.20 -1.68 40.08
N GLU A 163 -3.91 -0.38 40.13
CA GLU A 163 -4.77 0.61 40.79
C GLU A 163 -6.08 0.87 40.04
N ASN A 164 -6.12 0.63 38.73
CA ASN A 164 -7.27 0.94 37.90
C ASN A 164 -7.85 -0.35 37.28
N SER A 165 -9.18 -0.49 37.35
CA SER A 165 -9.88 -1.67 36.79
C SER A 165 -9.76 -1.76 35.27
N VAL A 166 -9.71 -0.59 34.59
CA VAL A 166 -9.41 -0.46 33.18
C VAL A 166 -8.34 0.61 33.01
N MET A 167 -7.16 0.21 32.53
CA MET A 167 -6.06 1.12 32.14
C MET A 167 -5.94 1.16 30.63
N ILE A 168 -5.81 2.36 30.08
CA ILE A 168 -5.53 2.60 28.66
C ILE A 168 -4.23 3.40 28.57
N TRP A 169 -3.19 2.77 28.05
CA TRP A 169 -2.01 3.49 27.61
C TRP A 169 -2.23 3.93 26.17
N ALA A 170 -1.96 5.19 25.88
CA ALA A 170 -2.32 5.83 24.62
C ALA A 170 -1.22 6.78 24.12
N ILE A 171 -1.41 7.28 22.90
CA ILE A 171 -0.61 8.34 22.27
C ILE A 171 -1.58 9.48 21.90
N GLU A 172 -1.16 10.74 22.10
CA GLU A 172 -1.93 11.93 21.75
C GLU A 172 -2.28 11.93 20.26
N GLY A 173 -3.52 12.34 19.94
CA GLY A 173 -3.99 12.39 18.56
C GLY A 173 -4.22 11.03 17.87
N CYS A 174 -4.01 9.89 18.54
CA CYS A 174 -4.24 8.57 17.92
C CYS A 174 -5.76 8.27 17.76
N PRO A 175 -6.26 8.05 16.52
CA PRO A 175 -7.67 7.76 16.29
C PRO A 175 -8.12 6.43 16.89
N PHE A 176 -7.24 5.43 16.95
CA PHE A 176 -7.53 4.13 17.57
C PHE A 176 -7.65 4.24 19.09
N CYS A 177 -6.80 5.06 19.74
CA CYS A 177 -6.91 5.33 21.17
C CYS A 177 -8.23 6.02 21.49
N LYS A 178 -8.66 6.98 20.66
CA LYS A 178 -9.97 7.63 20.78
C LYS A 178 -11.11 6.62 20.63
N ALA A 179 -11.07 5.75 19.62
CA ALA A 179 -12.11 4.75 19.40
C ALA A 179 -12.30 3.81 20.60
N VAL A 180 -11.22 3.39 21.27
CA VAL A 180 -11.30 2.58 22.49
C VAL A 180 -11.90 3.37 23.66
N CYS A 181 -11.55 4.65 23.81
CA CYS A 181 -12.16 5.52 24.82
C CYS A 181 -13.67 5.66 24.58
N ASP A 182 -14.07 5.99 23.35
CA ASP A 182 -15.47 6.14 22.94
C ASP A 182 -16.27 4.84 23.21
N LEU A 183 -15.65 3.67 23.00
CA LEU A 183 -16.26 2.36 23.30
C LEU A 183 -16.54 2.20 24.81
N PHE A 184 -15.57 2.49 25.66
CA PHE A 184 -15.76 2.37 27.12
C PHE A 184 -16.74 3.40 27.66
N ASP A 185 -16.73 4.63 27.12
CA ASP A 185 -17.70 5.67 27.45
C ASP A 185 -19.12 5.24 27.08
N ALA A 186 -19.32 4.66 25.88
CA ALA A 186 -20.61 4.11 25.46
C ALA A 186 -21.07 2.92 26.32
N ALA A 187 -20.12 2.13 26.84
CA ALA A 187 -20.41 1.02 27.75
C ALA A 187 -20.63 1.47 29.22
N GLY A 188 -20.43 2.76 29.54
CA GLY A 188 -20.53 3.28 30.91
C GLY A 188 -19.43 2.77 31.83
N VAL A 189 -18.28 2.37 31.29
CA VAL A 189 -17.16 1.80 32.06
C VAL A 189 -16.15 2.89 32.37
N THR A 190 -15.84 3.08 33.66
CA THR A 190 -14.78 4.00 34.07
C THR A 190 -13.40 3.42 33.75
N TYR A 191 -12.55 4.23 33.11
CA TYR A 191 -11.17 3.88 32.79
C TYR A 191 -10.21 5.00 33.17
N LYS A 192 -8.92 4.65 33.27
CA LYS A 192 -7.84 5.62 33.38
C LYS A 192 -7.00 5.57 32.11
N ARG A 193 -6.86 6.73 31.47
CA ARG A 193 -6.01 6.93 30.29
C ARG A 193 -4.72 7.65 30.67
N VAL A 194 -3.61 7.23 30.07
CA VAL A 194 -2.31 7.91 30.13
C VAL A 194 -1.73 8.01 28.72
N ASP A 195 -1.51 9.24 28.25
CA ASP A 195 -0.86 9.51 26.97
C ASP A 195 0.66 9.59 27.17
N VAL A 196 1.38 8.58 26.67
CA VAL A 196 2.82 8.40 26.94
C VAL A 196 3.70 9.42 26.24
N ASP A 197 3.19 10.09 25.22
CA ASP A 197 3.84 11.16 24.46
C ASP A 197 3.41 12.57 24.92
N SER A 198 2.62 12.66 25.99
CA SER A 198 2.21 13.94 26.54
C SER A 198 3.39 14.81 26.95
N PHE A 199 3.21 16.14 26.90
CA PHE A 199 4.24 17.13 27.24
C PHE A 199 4.88 16.90 28.62
N GLN A 200 4.13 16.36 29.59
CA GLN A 200 4.67 16.08 30.92
C GLN A 200 5.61 14.87 30.91
N LEU A 201 5.26 13.81 30.19
CA LEU A 201 6.08 12.60 30.08
C LEU A 201 7.21 12.72 29.06
N ALA A 202 7.20 13.75 28.22
CA ALA A 202 8.35 14.07 27.35
C ALA A 202 9.61 14.45 28.15
N LYS A 203 9.45 15.03 29.35
CA LYS A 203 10.56 15.44 30.22
C LYS A 203 11.39 14.21 30.60
N HIS A 204 12.72 14.35 30.51
CA HIS A 204 13.67 13.27 30.84
C HIS A 204 13.37 11.94 30.14
N ASN A 205 12.69 11.97 28.99
CA ASN A 205 12.35 10.80 28.19
C ASN A 205 11.44 9.76 28.90
N GLN A 206 10.68 10.17 29.91
CA GLN A 206 9.84 9.26 30.72
C GLN A 206 8.81 8.50 29.88
N GLY A 207 8.23 9.15 28.88
CA GLY A 207 7.29 8.56 27.94
C GLY A 207 7.87 7.36 27.21
N ASN A 208 9.09 7.48 26.68
CA ASN A 208 9.74 6.36 26.00
C ASN A 208 10.24 5.28 26.96
N GLN A 209 10.57 5.60 28.21
CA GLN A 209 10.85 4.58 29.24
C GLN A 209 9.59 3.75 29.56
N ILE A 210 8.43 4.40 29.67
CA ILE A 210 7.13 3.73 29.83
C ILE A 210 6.81 2.86 28.60
N ARG A 211 7.02 3.39 27.39
CA ARG A 211 6.86 2.61 26.14
C ARG A 211 7.77 1.38 26.12
N ALA A 212 9.02 1.50 26.57
CA ALA A 212 9.96 0.38 26.67
C ALA A 212 9.44 -0.69 27.65
N ALA A 213 9.00 -0.29 28.84
CA ALA A 213 8.43 -1.20 29.84
C ALA A 213 7.16 -1.91 29.31
N LEU A 214 6.23 -1.15 28.72
CA LEU A 214 5.02 -1.71 28.12
C LEU A 214 5.34 -2.68 26.97
N ALA A 215 6.28 -2.34 26.09
CA ALA A 215 6.68 -3.23 24.99
C ALA A 215 7.35 -4.50 25.51
N HIS A 216 8.16 -4.39 26.56
CA HIS A 216 8.77 -5.55 27.21
C HIS A 216 7.73 -6.49 27.85
N GLU A 217 6.72 -5.94 28.53
CA GLU A 217 5.64 -6.70 29.17
C GLU A 217 4.68 -7.34 28.16
N THR A 218 4.18 -6.55 27.20
CA THR A 218 3.12 -6.99 26.27
C THR A 218 3.63 -7.67 25.01
N LYS A 219 4.93 -7.51 24.67
CA LYS A 219 5.52 -7.87 23.37
C LYS A 219 4.89 -7.18 22.15
N VAL A 220 4.06 -6.16 22.38
CA VAL A 220 3.43 -5.32 21.34
C VAL A 220 4.09 -3.95 21.35
N THR A 221 4.25 -3.30 20.20
CA THR A 221 4.85 -1.95 20.11
C THR A 221 3.84 -0.84 19.80
N THR A 222 2.66 -1.22 19.32
CA THR A 222 1.56 -0.32 18.93
C THR A 222 0.70 0.10 20.12
N PHE A 223 -0.11 1.13 19.89
CA PHE A 223 -1.09 1.68 20.82
C PHE A 223 -2.48 1.73 20.15
N PRO A 224 -3.59 1.74 20.90
CA PRO A 224 -3.69 1.72 22.37
C PRO A 224 -3.24 0.38 22.97
N LYS A 225 -2.92 0.40 24.27
CA LYS A 225 -2.74 -0.83 25.05
C LYS A 225 -3.68 -0.82 26.23
N VAL A 226 -4.59 -1.79 26.25
CA VAL A 226 -5.65 -1.88 27.23
C VAL A 226 -5.36 -2.99 28.23
N PHE A 227 -5.45 -2.66 29.51
CA PHE A 227 -5.38 -3.61 30.60
C PHE A 227 -6.71 -3.61 31.36
N ILE A 228 -7.30 -4.78 31.54
CA ILE A 228 -8.51 -5.00 32.34
C ILE A 228 -8.13 -5.86 33.53
N LYS A 229 -8.32 -5.37 34.75
CA LYS A 229 -7.88 -6.04 36.00
C LYS A 229 -6.42 -6.51 35.92
N SER A 230 -5.55 -5.63 35.43
CA SER A 230 -4.11 -5.88 35.21
C SER A 230 -3.76 -6.94 34.16
N LYS A 231 -4.73 -7.51 33.45
CA LYS A 231 -4.49 -8.40 32.31
C LYS A 231 -4.50 -7.58 31.02
N PHE A 232 -3.48 -7.75 30.19
CA PHE A 232 -3.41 -7.15 28.86
C PHE A 232 -4.42 -7.80 27.90
N GLU A 233 -5.24 -7.00 27.22
CA GLU A 233 -6.33 -7.47 26.33
C GLU A 233 -6.20 -6.95 24.88
N GLY A 234 -5.13 -6.21 24.56
CA GLY A 234 -4.92 -5.63 23.23
C GLY A 234 -4.43 -4.19 23.28
#